data_AF-A0A6G7WZS3-F1
#
_entry.id   AF-A0A6G7WZS3-F1
#
_cell.length_a   1.000
_cell.length_b   1.000
_cell.length_c   1.000
_cell.angle_alpha   90.00
_cell.angle_beta   90.00
_cell.angle_gamma   90.00
#
_symmetry.space_group_name_H-M   'P 1'
#
loop_
_entity.id
_entity.type
_entity.pdbx_description
1 polymer ?
#
loop_
_entity_poly.entity_id
_entity_poly.type
_entity_poly.pdbx_seq_one_letter_code
_entity_poly.pdbx_strand_id
1 'polypeptide(L)'
;MKPEEKQVIIVNKNPVDLSMQILIPPFRPINLYEIEDNLEAVLEEIQTYRVNENIKRYIVSFFTAIHDAMNEKDILPLVEYFFLEEDFETFDAKETQAVFETLQEFIRSANDENRLMH
;
A
#
# COMPACT_ATOMS: atom_id res chain seq x y z
N MET A 1 -23.27 4.86 -17.94
CA MET A 1 -22.35 4.51 -16.85
C MET A 1 -21.15 5.43 -16.97
N LYS A 2 -20.78 6.15 -15.90
CA LYS A 2 -19.47 6.84 -15.90
C LYS A 2 -18.40 5.73 -15.97
N PRO A 3 -17.30 5.92 -16.73
CA PRO A 3 -16.22 4.95 -16.72
C PRO A 3 -15.78 4.75 -15.27
N GLU A 4 -15.72 3.50 -14.82
CA GLU A 4 -15.15 3.15 -13.52
C GLU A 4 -13.73 3.74 -13.49
N GLU A 5 -13.49 4.62 -12.52
CA GLU A 5 -12.19 5.24 -12.30
C GLU A 5 -11.24 4.13 -11.84
N LYS A 6 -10.59 3.45 -12.80
CA LYS A 6 -9.57 2.45 -12.50
C LYS A 6 -8.43 3.12 -11.76
N GLN A 7 -8.23 2.74 -10.51
CA GLN A 7 -7.15 3.25 -9.68
C GLN A 7 -5.91 2.38 -9.92
N VAL A 8 -4.80 3.00 -10.31
CA VAL A 8 -3.52 2.30 -10.49
C VAL A 8 -2.69 2.50 -9.22
N ILE A 9 -2.29 1.39 -8.60
CA ILE A 9 -1.33 1.36 -7.50
C ILE A 9 0.00 0.87 -8.08
N ILE A 10 1.05 1.68 -7.93
CA ILE A 10 2.39 1.34 -8.38
C ILE A 10 3.27 1.22 -7.13
N VAL A 11 3.91 0.06 -6.97
CA VAL A 11 4.91 -0.16 -5.93
C VAL A 11 6.28 -0.20 -6.59
N ASN A 12 7.18 0.68 -6.18
CA ASN A 12 8.50 0.81 -6.77
C ASN A 12 9.59 0.96 -5.71
N LYS A 13 10.76 0.40 -5.97
CA LYS A 13 11.97 0.72 -5.20
C LYS A 13 12.45 2.11 -5.63
N ASN A 14 12.61 3.01 -4.66
CA ASN A 14 13.24 4.30 -4.83
C ASN A 14 14.69 4.07 -5.32
N PRO A 15 15.06 4.61 -6.49
CA PRO A 15 16.39 4.39 -7.06
C PRO A 15 17.52 5.04 -6.25
N VAL A 16 17.20 5.96 -5.32
CA VAL A 16 18.20 6.74 -4.58
C VAL A 16 18.63 6.08 -3.26
N ASP A 17 17.68 5.53 -2.50
CA ASP A 17 17.92 5.03 -1.14
C ASP A 17 17.48 3.56 -0.94
N LEU A 18 17.05 2.88 -2.02
CA LEU A 18 16.49 1.52 -1.98
C LEU A 18 15.23 1.38 -1.11
N SER A 19 14.63 2.48 -0.65
CA SER A 19 13.34 2.44 0.03
C SER A 19 12.26 1.99 -0.94
N MET A 20 11.14 1.49 -0.43
CA MET A 20 9.98 1.21 -1.27
C MET A 20 8.97 2.34 -1.15
N GLN A 21 8.39 2.69 -2.28
CA GLN A 21 7.41 3.76 -2.40
C GLN A 21 6.14 3.21 -3.04
N ILE A 22 5.02 3.79 -2.60
CA ILE A 22 3.71 3.56 -3.17
C ILE A 22 3.30 4.83 -3.90
N LEU A 23 2.99 4.69 -5.18
CA LEU A 23 2.47 5.75 -6.02
C LEU A 23 1.04 5.42 -6.44
N ILE A 24 0.12 6.29 -6.04
CA ILE A 24 -1.30 6.22 -6.41
C ILE A 24 -1.64 7.61 -6.97
N PRO A 25 -1.79 7.82 -8.28
CA PRO A 25 -2.15 9.14 -8.80
C PRO A 25 -3.54 9.58 -8.30
N PRO A 26 -3.76 10.86 -7.93
CA PRO A 26 -2.86 12.01 -8.06
C PRO A 26 -1.97 12.28 -6.83
N PHE A 27 -1.90 11.36 -5.87
CA PHE A 27 -1.07 11.51 -4.68
C PHE A 27 0.42 11.50 -5.05
N ARG A 28 1.24 12.15 -4.22
CA ARG A 28 2.69 12.01 -4.30
C ARG A 28 3.11 10.56 -4.02
N PRO A 29 4.32 10.14 -4.42
CA PRO A 29 4.90 8.92 -3.89
C PRO A 29 4.98 8.98 -2.35
N ILE A 30 4.52 7.92 -1.69
CA ILE A 30 4.55 7.76 -0.24
C ILE A 30 5.54 6.65 0.09
N ASN A 31 6.55 6.97 0.89
CA ASN A 31 7.53 6.00 1.34
C ASN A 31 6.93 5.09 2.40
N LEU A 32 7.24 3.79 2.35
CA LEU A 32 6.74 2.83 3.34
C LEU A 32 7.19 3.14 4.77
N TYR A 33 8.34 3.78 4.94
CA TYR A 33 8.77 4.26 6.26
C TYR A 33 7.89 5.40 6.79
N GLU A 34 7.35 6.26 5.92
CA GLU A 34 6.42 7.31 6.37
C GLU A 34 5.13 6.69 6.93
N ILE A 35 4.71 5.57 6.33
CA ILE A 35 3.53 4.80 6.76
C ILE A 35 3.80 4.10 8.08
N GLU A 36 4.99 3.51 8.25
CA GLU A 36 5.43 2.89 9.51
C GLU A 36 5.55 3.91 10.65
N ASP A 37 6.19 5.05 10.41
CA ASP A 37 6.51 6.04 11.44
C ASP A 37 5.32 6.93 11.82
N ASN A 38 4.47 7.29 10.85
CA ASN A 38 3.38 8.25 11.06
C ASN A 38 2.23 8.08 10.06
N LEU A 39 1.52 6.96 10.17
CA LEU A 39 0.32 6.68 9.37
C LEU A 39 -0.70 7.83 9.44
N GLU A 40 -0.95 8.42 10.62
CA GLU A 40 -1.96 9.46 10.80
C GLU A 40 -1.72 10.66 9.88
N ALA A 41 -0.48 11.16 9.78
CA ALA A 41 -0.15 12.27 8.89
C ALA A 41 -0.34 11.91 7.41
N VAL A 42 -0.02 10.67 7.02
CA VAL A 42 -0.26 10.17 5.65
C VAL A 42 -1.75 10.15 5.34
N LEU A 43 -2.58 9.64 6.26
CA LEU A 43 -4.03 9.58 6.10
C LEU A 43 -4.66 10.99 6.04
N GLU A 44 -4.21 11.91 6.89
CA GLU A 44 -4.64 13.31 6.84
C GLU A 44 -4.31 13.94 5.48
N GLU A 45 -3.09 13.72 4.96
CA GLU A 45 -2.67 14.24 3.65
C GLU A 45 -3.65 13.78 2.56
N ILE A 46 -3.97 12.48 2.52
CA ILE A 46 -4.89 11.88 1.55
C ILE A 46 -6.28 12.52 1.60
N GLN A 47 -6.78 12.83 2.80
CA GLN A 47 -8.10 13.45 2.97
C GLN A 47 -8.19 14.85 2.36
N THR A 48 -7.06 15.57 2.26
CA THR A 48 -7.03 16.93 1.69
C THR A 48 -7.20 16.98 0.17
N TYR A 49 -6.93 15.88 -0.55
CA TYR A 49 -7.04 15.84 -2.01
C TYR A 49 -8.50 15.89 -2.48
N ARG A 50 -8.75 16.56 -3.62
CA ARG A 50 -10.08 16.62 -4.24
C ARG A 50 -10.31 15.44 -5.19
N VAL A 51 -10.35 14.24 -4.63
CA VAL A 51 -10.72 13.00 -5.35
C VAL A 51 -12.02 12.43 -4.81
N ASN A 52 -12.59 11.45 -5.52
CA ASN A 52 -13.80 10.74 -5.12
C ASN A 52 -13.66 10.16 -3.69
N GLU A 53 -14.67 10.38 -2.84
CA GLU A 53 -14.66 9.91 -1.44
C GLU A 53 -14.56 8.39 -1.31
N ASN A 54 -15.09 7.64 -2.27
CA ASN A 54 -14.91 6.19 -2.30
C ASN A 54 -13.45 5.82 -2.54
N ILE A 55 -12.78 6.50 -3.49
CA ILE A 55 -11.35 6.29 -3.77
C ILE A 55 -10.52 6.64 -2.54
N LYS A 56 -10.82 7.73 -1.84
CA LYS A 56 -10.13 8.06 -0.58
C LYS A 56 -10.27 6.96 0.44
N ARG A 57 -11.48 6.42 0.62
CA ARG A 57 -11.73 5.33 1.56
C ARG A 57 -10.89 4.11 1.21
N TYR A 58 -10.87 3.70 -0.06
CA TYR A 58 -10.06 2.56 -0.51
C TYR A 58 -8.57 2.77 -0.24
N ILE A 59 -8.06 3.97 -0.52
CA ILE A 59 -6.65 4.30 -0.32
C ILE A 59 -6.30 4.36 1.17
N VAL A 60 -7.18 4.90 2.01
CA VAL A 60 -7.02 4.89 3.47
C VAL A 60 -6.99 3.45 3.98
N SER A 61 -7.95 2.61 3.60
CA SER A 61 -8.00 1.20 3.95
C SER A 61 -6.72 0.47 3.52
N PHE A 62 -6.20 0.76 2.32
CA PHE A 62 -4.96 0.17 1.82
C PHE A 62 -3.73 0.53 2.67
N PHE A 63 -3.55 1.82 2.98
CA PHE A 63 -2.41 2.25 3.79
C PHE A 63 -2.50 1.77 5.24
N THR A 64 -3.71 1.68 5.81
CA THR A 64 -3.93 1.05 7.11
C THR A 64 -3.53 -0.42 7.08
N ALA A 65 -3.98 -1.18 6.07
CA ALA A 65 -3.62 -2.59 5.94
C ALA A 65 -2.12 -2.82 5.77
N ILE A 66 -1.41 -1.93 5.07
CA ILE A 66 0.06 -1.97 4.97
C ILE A 66 0.71 -1.75 6.34
N HIS A 67 0.27 -0.72 7.07
CA HIS A 67 0.78 -0.42 8.40
C HIS A 67 0.56 -1.59 9.37
N ASP A 68 -0.64 -2.16 9.38
CA ASP A 68 -0.97 -3.31 10.22
C ASP A 68 -0.12 -4.53 9.84
N ALA A 69 0.06 -4.78 8.54
CA ALA A 69 0.90 -5.86 8.06
C ALA A 69 2.39 -5.69 8.46
N MET A 70 2.90 -4.46 8.48
CA MET A 70 4.26 -4.17 8.96
C MET A 70 4.39 -4.42 10.47
N ASN A 71 3.43 -3.94 11.26
CA ASN A 71 3.43 -4.08 12.72
C ASN A 71 3.25 -5.53 13.19
N GLU A 72 2.36 -6.27 12.56
CA GLU A 72 2.10 -7.68 12.86
C GLU A 72 3.18 -8.61 12.28
N LYS A 73 4.03 -8.07 11.37
CA LYS A 73 5.00 -8.83 10.58
C LYS A 73 4.35 -9.97 9.79
N ASP A 74 3.10 -9.76 9.41
CA ASP A 74 2.23 -10.70 8.70
C ASP A 74 1.59 -9.98 7.52
N ILE A 75 1.52 -10.63 6.35
CA ILE A 75 0.87 -10.05 5.18
C ILE A 75 -0.65 -10.19 5.20
N LEU A 76 -1.18 -10.98 6.14
CA LEU A 76 -2.60 -11.29 6.21
C LEU A 76 -3.53 -10.06 6.20
N PRO A 77 -3.27 -8.96 6.93
CA PRO A 77 -4.13 -7.77 6.89
C PRO A 77 -4.26 -7.17 5.48
N LEU A 78 -3.18 -7.23 4.71
CA LEU A 78 -3.15 -6.74 3.33
C LEU A 78 -3.89 -7.69 2.38
N VAL A 79 -3.78 -9.00 2.60
CA VAL A 79 -4.58 -10.00 1.89
C VAL A 79 -6.06 -9.76 2.15
N GLU A 80 -6.45 -9.59 3.41
CA GLU A 80 -7.83 -9.31 3.80
C GLU A 80 -8.37 -8.04 3.15
N TYR A 81 -7.57 -6.96 3.07
CA TYR A 81 -7.95 -5.76 2.32
C TYR A 81 -8.33 -6.07 0.87
N PHE A 82 -7.47 -6.77 0.12
CA PHE A 82 -7.76 -7.09 -1.27
C PHE A 82 -8.94 -8.06 -1.42
N PHE A 83 -9.14 -8.99 -0.50
CA PHE A 83 -10.23 -9.98 -0.54
C PHE A 83 -11.58 -9.46 -0.05
N LEU A 84 -11.61 -8.45 0.82
CA LEU A 84 -12.84 -7.95 1.47
C LEU A 84 -13.34 -6.64 0.86
N GLU A 85 -12.45 -5.79 0.32
CA GLU A 85 -12.83 -4.47 -0.21
C GLU A 85 -13.06 -4.45 -1.73
N GLU A 86 -12.64 -5.48 -2.48
CA GLU A 86 -12.94 -5.63 -3.91
C GLU A 86 -13.92 -6.79 -4.22
N ASP A 87 -14.74 -6.60 -5.25
CA ASP A 87 -15.27 -7.70 -6.07
C ASP A 87 -14.06 -8.42 -6.68
N PHE A 88 -13.55 -9.43 -5.96
CA PHE A 88 -12.38 -10.24 -6.33
C PHE A 88 -12.48 -10.92 -7.72
N GLU A 89 -13.61 -10.76 -8.41
CA GLU A 89 -13.86 -11.24 -9.76
C GLU A 89 -13.00 -10.55 -10.83
N THR A 90 -12.41 -9.38 -10.55
CA THR A 90 -11.65 -8.59 -11.55
C THR A 90 -10.13 -8.77 -11.56
N PHE A 91 -9.53 -9.47 -10.58
CA PHE A 91 -8.08 -9.66 -10.55
C PHE A 91 -7.62 -10.98 -11.18
N ASP A 92 -6.64 -10.92 -12.08
CA ASP A 92 -5.90 -12.11 -12.52
C ASP A 92 -5.10 -12.65 -11.33
N ALA A 93 -5.39 -13.89 -10.93
CA ALA A 93 -4.72 -14.58 -9.83
C ALA A 93 -3.18 -14.53 -9.94
N LYS A 94 -2.61 -14.48 -11.14
CA LYS A 94 -1.17 -14.35 -11.34
C LYS A 94 -0.62 -12.97 -11.01
N GLU A 95 -1.36 -11.91 -11.34
CA GLU A 95 -0.96 -10.53 -11.02
C GLU A 95 -1.07 -10.29 -9.51
N THR A 96 -2.14 -10.79 -8.90
CA THR A 96 -2.34 -10.76 -7.44
C THR A 96 -1.25 -11.50 -6.69
N GLN A 97 -0.84 -12.69 -7.17
CA GLN A 97 0.26 -13.44 -6.57
C GLN A 97 1.58 -12.66 -6.62
N ALA A 98 1.91 -12.04 -7.75
CA ALA A 98 3.14 -11.25 -7.90
C ALA A 98 3.15 -10.03 -6.96
N VAL A 99 2.00 -9.39 -6.76
CA VAL A 99 1.85 -8.30 -5.80
C VAL A 99 2.07 -8.80 -4.37
N PHE A 100 1.44 -9.92 -3.98
CA PHE A 100 1.63 -10.50 -2.65
C PHE A 100 3.06 -10.96 -2.39
N GLU A 101 3.72 -11.62 -3.35
CA GLU A 101 5.12 -12.05 -3.21
C GLU A 101 6.04 -10.84 -3.01
N THR A 102 5.84 -9.76 -3.78
CA THR A 102 6.61 -8.52 -3.65
C THR A 102 6.40 -7.87 -2.28
N LEU A 103 5.16 -7.83 -1.80
CA LEU A 103 4.81 -7.24 -0.50
C LEU A 103 5.27 -8.12 0.67
N GLN A 104 5.29 -9.44 0.51
CA GLN A 104 5.80 -10.36 1.52
C GLN A 104 7.32 -10.26 1.64
N GLU A 105 8.03 -10.19 0.51
CA GLU A 105 9.47 -9.91 0.49
C GLU A 105 9.76 -8.56 1.16
N PHE A 106 8.92 -7.56 0.93
CA PHE A 106 9.02 -6.27 1.61
C PHE A 106 8.83 -6.37 3.13
N ILE A 107 7.73 -6.95 3.62
CA ILE A 107 7.46 -7.06 5.06
C ILE A 107 8.61 -7.80 5.76
N ARG A 108 9.18 -8.82 5.11
CA ARG A 108 10.38 -9.52 5.60
C ARG A 108 11.61 -8.61 5.63
N SER A 109 11.86 -7.84 4.57
CA SER A 109 12.99 -6.91 4.51
C SER A 109 12.84 -5.72 5.47
N ALA A 110 11.62 -5.26 5.74
CA ALA A 110 11.34 -4.19 6.68
C ALA A 110 11.64 -4.62 8.12
N ASN A 111 11.37 -5.88 8.42
CA ASN A 111 11.53 -6.49 9.74
C ASN A 111 12.87 -7.20 9.98
N ASP A 112 13.82 -7.14 9.06
CA ASP A 112 15.16 -7.71 9.25
C ASP A 112 15.95 -6.86 10.26
N GLU A 113 16.27 -7.43 11.41
CA GLU A 113 16.97 -6.75 12.52
C GLU A 113 18.36 -6.21 12.11
N ASN A 114 18.94 -6.68 11.00
CA ASN A 114 20.18 -6.11 10.45
C ASN A 114 20.00 -4.71 9.85
N ARG A 115 18.76 -4.25 9.64
CA ARG A 115 18.45 -2.94 9.07
C ARG A 115 18.54 -1.81 10.11
N LEU A 116 18.40 -2.11 11.40
CA LEU A 116 18.53 -1.15 12.52
C LEU A 116 19.98 -0.77 12.85
N MET A 117 20.98 -1.39 12.21
CA MET A 117 22.41 -1.13 12.46
C MET A 117 23.09 -0.21 11.41
N HIS A 118 22.33 0.40 10.50
CA HIS A 118 22.84 1.37 9.52
C HIS A 118 22.05 2.67 9.51
#